data_AF-A0A9N9IXH3-F1
#
_entry.id   AF-A0A9N9IXH3-F1
#
_cell.length_a   1.000
_cell.length_b   1.000
_cell.length_c   1.000
_cell.angle_alpha   90.00
_cell.angle_beta   90.00
_cell.angle_gamma   90.00
#
_symmetry.space_group_name_H-M   'P 1'
#
loop_
_entity.id
_entity.type
_entity.pdbx_description
1 polymer ?
#
loop_
_entity_poly.entity_id
_entity_poly.type
_entity_poly.pdbx_seq_one_letter_code
_entity_poly.pdbx_strand_id
1 'polypeptide(L)'
;VYIKLMSDCWDHDPRNRPKASELSRMLGDWVIAICDDPNPSLLSEQFDAAEEKKFADLESNSFTRPEIHPQAIYTSRPLNFNKSLCMI
;
A
#
# COMPACT_ATOMS: atom_id res chain seq x y z
N VAL A 1 -10.70 -2.10 7.93
CA VAL A 1 -10.51 -0.68 7.52
C VAL A 1 -9.78 -0.59 6.18
N TYR A 2 -8.62 -1.25 6.05
CA TYR A 2 -7.83 -1.31 4.80
C TYR A 2 -8.63 -1.75 3.57
N ILE A 3 -9.34 -2.89 3.62
CA ILE A 3 -10.10 -3.41 2.45
C ILE A 3 -11.11 -2.38 1.92
N LYS A 4 -11.81 -1.70 2.84
CA LYS A 4 -12.76 -0.65 2.47
C LYS A 4 -12.05 0.52 1.80
N LEU A 5 -10.96 1.01 2.39
CA LEU A 5 -10.14 2.05 1.77
C LEU A 5 -9.69 1.68 0.36
N MET A 6 -9.17 0.47 0.18
CA MET A 6 -8.69 0.01 -1.13
C MET A 6 -9.84 -0.07 -2.14
N SER A 7 -11.02 -0.54 -1.71
CA SER A 7 -12.23 -0.53 -2.54
C SER A 7 -12.60 0.88 -2.98
N ASP A 8 -12.60 1.85 -2.07
CA ASP A 8 -12.94 3.25 -2.37
C ASP A 8 -11.90 3.90 -3.30
N CYS A 9 -10.60 3.62 -3.08
CA CYS A 9 -9.51 4.09 -3.93
C CYS A 9 -9.53 3.51 -5.35
N TRP A 10 -10.03 2.28 -5.50
CA TRP A 10 -10.12 1.57 -6.78
C TRP A 10 -11.48 1.70 -7.46
N ASP A 11 -12.35 2.61 -6.98
CA ASP A 11 -13.63 2.83 -7.64
C ASP A 11 -13.43 3.17 -9.13
N HIS A 12 -14.23 2.53 -9.97
CA HIS A 12 -14.21 2.71 -11.42
C HIS A 12 -14.55 4.15 -11.80
N ASP A 13 -15.46 4.80 -11.08
CA ASP A 13 -15.77 6.22 -11.22
C ASP A 13 -14.75 7.05 -10.41
N PRO A 14 -13.90 7.86 -11.05
CA PRO A 14 -12.93 8.69 -10.35
C PRO A 14 -13.55 9.67 -9.35
N ARG A 15 -14.85 10.00 -9.50
CA ARG A 15 -15.57 10.91 -8.61
C ARG A 15 -15.90 10.30 -7.25
N ASN A 16 -15.97 8.97 -7.18
CA ASN A 16 -16.21 8.23 -5.95
C ASN A 16 -14.91 8.00 -5.16
N ARG A 17 -13.75 8.20 -5.79
CA ARG A 17 -12.46 8.01 -5.12
C ARG A 17 -12.25 9.08 -4.06
N PRO A 18 -11.66 8.72 -2.92
CA PRO A 18 -11.36 9.68 -1.85
C PRO A 18 -10.36 10.73 -2.32
N LYS A 19 -10.54 11.95 -1.83
CA LYS A 19 -9.62 13.06 -2.10
C LYS A 19 -8.31 12.83 -1.36
N ALA A 20 -7.22 13.38 -1.90
CA ALA A 20 -5.91 13.32 -1.25
C ALA A 20 -5.92 13.89 0.18
N SER A 21 -6.71 14.92 0.45
CA SER A 21 -6.87 15.48 1.80
C SER A 21 -7.56 14.53 2.78
N GLU A 22 -8.54 13.75 2.31
CA GLU A 22 -9.26 12.75 3.12
C GLU A 22 -8.33 11.58 3.44
N LEU A 23 -7.58 11.13 2.44
CA LEU A 23 -6.54 10.11 2.60
C LEU A 23 -5.47 10.57 3.60
N SER A 24 -4.97 11.80 3.45
CA SER A 24 -3.95 12.35 4.35
C SER A 24 -4.42 12.38 5.80
N ARG A 25 -5.66 12.81 6.05
CA ARG A 25 -6.23 12.83 7.40
C ARG A 25 -6.33 11.41 7.97
N MET A 26 -6.95 10.49 7.23
CA MET A 26 -7.16 9.12 7.70
C MET A 26 -5.83 8.37 7.90
N LEU A 27 -4.85 8.55 7.03
CA LEU A 27 -3.51 7.95 7.22
C LEU A 27 -2.80 8.56 8.43
N GLY A 28 -2.98 9.85 8.72
CA GLY A 28 -2.50 10.46 9.96
C GLY A 28 -3.13 9.81 11.20
N ASP A 29 -4.45 9.62 11.20
CA ASP A 29 -5.16 8.93 12.29
C ASP A 29 -4.63 7.49 12.49
N TRP A 30 -4.27 6.79 11.40
CA TRP A 30 -3.69 5.44 11.46
C TRP A 30 -2.29 5.45 12.06
N VAL A 31 -1.44 6.41 11.66
CA VAL A 31 -0.08 6.54 12.22
C VAL A 31 -0.16 6.73 13.73
N ILE A 32 -1.05 7.60 14.21
CA ILE A 32 -1.26 7.81 15.66
C ILE A 32 -1.69 6.50 16.33
N ALA A 33 -2.67 5.78 15.75
CA ALA A 33 -3.20 4.55 16.31
C ALA A 33 -2.21 3.35 16.31
N ILE A 34 -1.18 3.41 15.46
CA ILE A 34 -0.14 2.37 15.35
C ILE A 34 1.09 2.73 16.18
N CYS A 35 1.50 4.00 16.18
CA CYS A 35 2.79 4.42 16.75
C CYS A 35 2.68 5.05 18.14
N ASP A 36 1.58 5.75 18.43
CA ASP A 36 1.47 6.62 19.61
C ASP A 36 0.48 6.09 20.66
N ASP A 37 -0.42 5.17 20.30
CA ASP A 37 -1.38 4.57 21.25
C ASP A 37 -0.71 3.44 22.07
N PRO A 38 -0.63 3.57 23.41
CA PRO A 38 -0.07 2.51 24.26
C PRO A 38 -0.97 1.26 24.32
N ASN A 39 -2.22 1.34 23.88
CA ASN A 39 -3.13 0.21 23.78
C ASN A 39 -3.28 -0.22 22.31
N PRO A 40 -2.81 -1.41 21.93
CA PRO A 40 -2.92 -1.88 20.56
C PRO A 40 -4.38 -1.92 20.10
N SER A 41 -4.68 -1.19 19.03
CA SER A 41 -5.96 -1.28 18.35
C SER A 41 -5.97 -2.45 17.37
N LEU A 42 -7.16 -2.90 16.96
CA LEU A 42 -7.30 -3.91 15.90
C LEU A 42 -6.64 -3.48 14.57
N LEU A 43 -6.47 -2.17 14.34
CA LEU A 43 -5.73 -1.65 13.19
C LEU A 43 -4.22 -1.88 13.36
N SER A 44 -3.68 -1.62 14.56
CA SER A 44 -2.28 -1.89 14.89
C SER A 44 -1.95 -3.37 14.73
N GLU A 45 -2.76 -4.25 15.30
CA GLU A 45 -2.56 -5.70 15.19
C GLU A 45 -2.56 -6.18 13.74
N GLN A 46 -3.46 -5.66 12.91
CA GLN A 46 -3.49 -5.96 11.47
C GLN A 46 -2.24 -5.44 10.74
N PHE A 47 -1.74 -4.27 11.14
CA PHE A 47 -0.54 -3.68 10.56
C PHE A 47 0.69 -4.51 10.90
N ASP A 48 0.87 -4.87 12.17
CA ASP A 48 2.00 -5.66 12.67
C ASP A 48 2.05 -7.04 11.98
N ALA A 49 0.91 -7.74 11.91
CA ALA A 49 0.84 -9.04 11.23
C ALA A 49 1.18 -8.95 9.72
N ALA A 50 0.79 -7.86 9.06
CA ALA A 50 1.14 -7.63 7.66
C ALA A 50 2.63 -7.32 7.47
N GLU A 51 3.23 -6.62 8.44
CA GLU A 51 4.64 -6.26 8.44
C GLU A 51 5.53 -7.48 8.68
N GLU A 52 5.21 -8.30 9.67
CA GLU A 52 5.87 -9.58 9.95
C GLU A 52 5.87 -10.49 8.71
N LYS A 53 4.71 -10.61 8.04
CA LYS A 53 4.60 -11.39 6.81
C LYS A 53 5.49 -10.83 5.70
N LYS A 54 5.51 -9.50 5.51
CA LYS A 54 6.35 -8.84 4.51
C LYS A 54 7.84 -9.16 4.77
N PHE A 55 8.29 -9.11 6.02
CA PHE A 55 9.68 -9.45 6.36
C PHE A 55 9.99 -10.93 6.13
N ALA A 56 9.09 -11.84 6.52
CA ALA A 56 9.26 -13.27 6.26
C ALA A 56 9.32 -13.60 4.74
N ASP A 57 8.48 -12.95 3.93
CA ASP A 57 8.47 -13.13 2.47
C ASP A 57 9.77 -12.59 1.83
N LEU A 58 10.34 -11.50 2.37
CA LEU A 58 11.63 -10.94 1.95
C LEU A 58 12.80 -11.86 2.30
N GLU A 59 12.85 -12.37 3.54
CA GLU A 59 13.91 -13.29 4.00
C GLU A 59 13.92 -14.59 3.20
N SER A 60 12.74 -15.12 2.89
CA SER A 60 12.59 -16.35 2.11
C SER A 60 12.74 -16.15 0.60
N ASN A 61 12.92 -14.90 0.13
CA ASN A 61 12.88 -14.52 -1.29
C ASN A 61 11.67 -15.14 -2.04
N SER A 62 10.55 -15.31 -1.32
CA SER A 62 9.35 -15.99 -1.80
C SER A 62 8.34 -15.02 -2.40
N PHE A 63 8.75 -13.78 -2.66
CA PHE A 63 7.91 -12.77 -3.28
C PHE A 63 7.51 -13.20 -4.69
N THR A 64 6.35 -13.83 -4.77
CA THR A 64 5.74 -14.22 -6.04
C THR A 64 5.05 -13.00 -6.61
N ARG A 65 5.29 -12.74 -7.90
CA ARG A 65 4.59 -11.65 -8.58
C ARG A 65 3.11 -12.02 -8.63
N PRO A 66 2.21 -11.21 -8.04
CA PRO A 66 0.78 -11.50 -8.08
C PRO A 66 0.30 -11.55 -9.53
N GLU A 67 -0.72 -12.36 -9.78
CA GLU A 67 -1.35 -12.44 -11.08
C GLU A 67 -1.86 -11.06 -11.49
N ILE A 68 -1.57 -10.69 -12.74
CA ILE A 68 -2.04 -9.42 -13.29
C ILE A 68 -3.52 -9.59 -13.62
N HIS A 69 -4.36 -8.71 -13.08
CA HIS A 69 -5.78 -8.70 -13.41
C HIS A 69 -5.97 -8.56 -14.94
N PRO A 70 -6.84 -9.35 -15.60
CA PRO A 70 -7.00 -9.32 -17.05
C PRO A 70 -7.37 -7.95 -17.63
N GLN A 71 -7.98 -7.08 -16.82
CA GLN A 71 -8.40 -5.72 -17.21
C GLN A 71 -7.37 -4.64 -16.82
N ALA A 72 -6.19 -5.01 -16.32
CA ALA A 72 -5.17 -4.04 -15.92
C ALA A 72 -4.63 -3.28 -17.15
N ILE A 73 -4.83 -1.96 -17.16
CA ILE A 73 -4.32 -1.07 -18.22
C ILE A 73 -2.81 -0.79 -18.03
N TYR A 74 -2.36 -0.79 -16.77
CA TYR A 74 -0.97 -0.60 -16.40
C TYR A 74 -0.39 -1.92 -15.88
N THR A 75 0.62 -2.42 -16.57
CA THR A 75 1.42 -3.56 -16.13
C THR A 75 2.82 -3.09 -15.72
N SER A 76 3.46 -3.81 -14.81
CA SER A 76 4.84 -3.53 -14.42
C SER A 76 5.73 -3.53 -15.66
N ARG A 77 6.45 -2.43 -15.91
CA ARG A 77 7.43 -2.30 -17.00
C ARG A 77 8.82 -2.13 -16.41
N PRO A 78 9.86 -2.76 -16.97
CA PRO A 78 11.23 -2.48 -16.58
C PRO A 78 11.52 -0.99 -16.74
N LEU A 79 12.00 -0.33 -15.69
CA LEU A 79 12.50 1.02 -15.80
C LEU A 79 13.84 0.97 -16.55
N ASN A 80 13.87 1.51 -17.77
CA ASN A 80 15.10 1.59 -18.53
C ASN A 80 15.86 2.86 -18.09
N PHE A 81 16.66 2.71 -17.04
CA PHE A 81 17.57 3.76 -16.60
C PHE A 81 18.71 3.86 -17.61
N ASN A 82 18.58 4.73 -18.60
CA ASN A 82 19.72 5.11 -19.43
C ASN A 82 20.76 5.75 -18.51
N LYS A 83 21.95 5.13 -18.41
CA LYS A 83 23.05 5.54 -17.51
C LYS A 83 23.55 6.97 -17.76
N SER A 84 23.10 7.65 -18.81
CA SER A 84 23.46 9.03 -19.15
C SER A 84 22.65 10.10 -18.41
N LEU A 85 21.60 9.77 -17.67
CA LEU A 85 20.76 10.75 -16.95
C LEU A 85 20.78 10.66 -15.41
N CYS A 86 21.46 9.66 -14.84
CA CYS A 86 21.73 9.62 -13.40
C CYS A 86 23.16 10.09 -13.11
N MET A 87 23.36 11.40 -13.17
CA MET A 87 24.31 12.07 -12.28
C MET A 87 23.50 12.93 -11.32
N ILE A 88 23.11 12.35 -10.18
CA ILE A 88 22.84 13.06 -8.93
C ILE A 88 23.48 12.22 -7.83
#